data_AF-A0A956GRF6-F1
#
_entry.id   AF-A0A956GRF6-F1
#
_cell.length_a   1.000
_cell.length_b   1.000
_cell.length_c   1.000
_cell.angle_alpha   90.00
_cell.angle_beta   90.00
_cell.angle_gamma   90.00
#
_symmetry.space_group_name_H-M   'P 1'
#
loop_
_entity.id
_entity.type
_entity.pdbx_description
1 polymer ?
#
loop_
_entity_poly.entity_id
_entity_poly.type
_entity_poly.pdbx_seq_one_letter_code
_entity_poly.pdbx_strand_id
1 'polypeptide(L)'
;MRSTFLVTALLTLTTAAACGADGDDGPTTPEILDGFAPRASGPDELQVVGPIVRDIAPGADVTLCSYLPLDRAFPDTLDVVGAEGFQSHLAAHHAVLYLVERERPVDTHECNDDDMINARYLAGAGGGDVGGSVDYIPEGVAYRIDAGRQLMVQSHWINATTAPVDGQAVFDLTVRTPSTDVELAQLFTWTSTQIDVPANATGSAHTDCVVQQEMQFFRIGGHAHEWGTQVSLSYTPAGGSPEVFYDEPWESYMAFDPPRLDFARAEAMVVHPGDTLSIDCAYANDTGDALGFPKEMCTGFGFYFPGTAQLDCTDGNWPE
;
A
#
# COMPACT_ATOMS: atom_id res chain seq x y z
N MET A 1 -21.85 95.37 -17.16
CA MET A 1 -20.38 95.32 -17.00
C MET A 1 -19.91 93.91 -17.33
N ARG A 2 -18.80 93.81 -18.08
CA ARG A 2 -18.20 92.59 -18.61
C ARG A 2 -17.94 91.54 -17.52
N SER A 3 -18.11 90.24 -17.84
CA SER A 3 -17.00 89.28 -17.83
C SER A 3 -17.42 87.88 -18.30
N THR A 4 -16.73 87.45 -19.36
CA THR A 4 -16.51 86.09 -19.87
C THR A 4 -15.86 85.20 -18.79
N PHE A 5 -16.12 83.88 -18.76
CA PHE A 5 -15.13 82.84 -19.06
C PHE A 5 -15.51 81.40 -18.65
N LEU A 6 -15.16 80.51 -19.59
CA LEU A 6 -14.70 79.12 -19.52
C LEU A 6 -15.62 78.01 -18.97
N VAL A 7 -16.07 77.18 -19.90
CA VAL A 7 -16.49 75.78 -19.71
C VAL A 7 -15.22 74.92 -19.59
N THR A 8 -15.14 74.08 -18.56
CA THR A 8 -14.19 72.98 -18.50
C THR A 8 -14.95 71.74 -18.06
N ALA A 9 -15.08 70.78 -18.98
CA ALA A 9 -15.68 69.48 -18.74
C ALA A 9 -14.67 68.62 -17.96
N LEU A 10 -15.05 68.15 -16.77
CA LEU A 10 -14.29 67.19 -15.98
C LEU A 10 -15.00 65.83 -16.04
N LEU A 11 -14.40 64.92 -16.79
CA LEU A 11 -14.78 63.52 -16.89
C LEU A 11 -14.46 62.84 -15.54
N THR A 12 -15.48 62.49 -14.76
CA THR A 12 -15.31 61.71 -13.53
C THR A 12 -15.69 60.26 -13.83
N LEU A 13 -14.66 59.43 -14.02
CA LEU A 13 -14.78 57.99 -14.14
C LEU A 13 -15.13 57.39 -12.77
N THR A 14 -16.30 56.77 -12.69
CA THR A 14 -16.78 55.98 -11.55
C THR A 14 -15.98 54.69 -11.41
N THR A 15 -15.13 54.58 -10.39
CA THR A 15 -14.53 53.31 -9.97
C THR A 15 -15.52 52.52 -9.13
N ALA A 16 -16.09 51.45 -9.71
CA ALA A 16 -16.78 50.42 -8.96
C ALA A 16 -15.72 49.56 -8.23
N ALA A 17 -15.72 49.62 -6.91
CA ALA A 17 -14.99 48.66 -6.07
C ALA A 17 -15.82 47.37 -6.04
N ALA A 18 -15.46 46.41 -6.89
CA ALA A 18 -15.90 45.03 -6.79
C ALA A 18 -14.93 44.29 -5.86
N CYS A 19 -15.46 43.70 -4.80
CA CYS A 19 -14.75 42.75 -3.95
C CYS A 19 -14.38 41.52 -4.79
N GLY A 20 -13.08 41.30 -5.00
CA GLY A 20 -12.54 40.03 -5.48
C GLY A 20 -11.74 39.40 -4.35
N ALA A 21 -12.36 38.45 -3.65
CA ALA A 21 -11.63 37.47 -2.86
C ALA A 21 -11.28 36.34 -3.83
N ASP A 22 -10.15 36.47 -4.51
CA ASP A 22 -9.58 35.39 -5.33
C ASP A 22 -8.77 34.50 -4.38
N GLY A 23 -9.46 33.56 -3.74
CA GLY A 23 -8.84 32.34 -3.23
C GLY A 23 -8.56 31.45 -4.44
N ASP A 24 -7.35 31.58 -4.97
CA ASP A 24 -6.79 30.69 -5.99
C ASP A 24 -6.34 29.40 -5.29
N ASP A 25 -7.29 28.56 -4.89
CA ASP A 25 -7.01 27.19 -4.43
C ASP A 25 -6.85 26.27 -5.65
N GLY A 26 -5.84 26.55 -6.47
CA GLY A 26 -5.34 25.57 -7.43
C GLY A 26 -4.69 24.40 -6.69
N PRO A 27 -4.60 23.19 -7.29
CA PRO A 27 -3.94 22.06 -6.64
C PRO A 27 -2.48 22.43 -6.37
N THR A 28 -2.15 22.64 -5.10
CA THR A 28 -0.79 22.92 -4.67
C THR A 28 0.06 21.67 -4.88
N THR A 29 1.10 21.78 -5.69
CA THR A 29 2.15 20.76 -5.80
C THR A 29 2.57 20.38 -4.37
N PRO A 30 2.58 19.08 -4.02
CA PRO A 30 2.94 18.67 -2.67
C PRO A 30 4.39 19.06 -2.37
N GLU A 31 4.64 19.51 -1.13
CA GLU A 31 5.98 19.86 -0.65
C GLU A 31 6.87 18.61 -0.64
N ILE A 32 8.12 18.76 -1.11
CA ILE A 32 9.17 17.75 -0.99
C ILE A 32 10.10 18.17 0.15
N LEU A 33 10.44 17.23 1.03
CA LEU A 33 11.33 17.43 2.16
C LEU A 33 12.70 17.96 1.70
N ASP A 34 13.21 18.99 2.39
CA ASP A 34 14.52 19.55 2.09
C ASP A 34 15.63 18.49 2.12
N GLY A 35 16.38 18.40 1.02
CA GLY A 35 17.46 17.42 0.87
C GLY A 35 17.00 16.04 0.37
N PHE A 36 15.70 15.78 0.30
CA PHE A 36 15.14 14.61 -0.39
C PHE A 36 14.94 14.96 -1.87
N ALA A 37 15.56 14.16 -2.74
CA ALA A 37 15.50 14.38 -4.19
C ALA A 37 15.10 13.07 -4.89
N PRO A 38 13.83 12.63 -4.76
CA PRO A 38 13.32 11.53 -5.57
C PRO A 38 13.47 11.89 -7.05
N ARG A 39 13.55 10.87 -7.92
CA ARG A 39 13.66 11.16 -9.35
C ARG A 39 12.44 11.93 -9.83
N ALA A 40 12.62 12.70 -10.91
CA ALA A 40 11.48 13.28 -11.59
C ALA A 40 10.67 12.16 -12.26
N SER A 41 9.35 12.23 -12.11
CA SER A 41 8.45 11.32 -12.81
C SER A 41 8.52 11.53 -14.32
N GLY A 42 8.49 10.43 -15.06
CA GLY A 42 8.39 10.40 -16.52
C GLY A 42 7.01 10.84 -17.03
N PRO A 43 6.84 10.95 -18.36
CA PRO A 43 5.60 11.40 -18.98
C PRO A 43 4.42 10.43 -18.76
N ASP A 44 4.71 9.14 -18.55
CA ASP A 44 3.71 8.08 -18.34
C ASP A 44 3.64 7.67 -16.85
N GLU A 45 4.11 8.54 -15.95
CA GLU A 45 4.14 8.27 -14.52
C GLU A 45 3.28 9.23 -13.71
N LEU A 46 2.54 8.69 -12.76
CA LEU A 46 1.84 9.43 -11.72
C LEU A 46 2.67 9.39 -10.45
N GLN A 47 3.17 10.55 -10.03
CA GLN A 47 3.89 10.68 -8.76
C GLN A 47 2.93 10.91 -7.60
N VAL A 48 2.95 10.01 -6.64
CA VAL A 48 2.23 10.10 -5.37
C VAL A 48 3.22 10.53 -4.30
N VAL A 49 3.03 11.71 -3.73
CA VAL A 49 3.89 12.26 -2.68
C VAL A 49 3.18 12.13 -1.33
N GLY A 50 3.79 11.38 -0.42
CA GLY A 50 3.32 11.25 0.96
C GLY A 50 3.58 12.53 1.78
N PRO A 51 2.91 12.68 2.94
CA PRO A 51 3.19 13.81 3.83
C PRO A 51 4.62 13.74 4.37
N ILE A 52 5.15 14.88 4.76
CA ILE A 52 6.39 14.93 5.53
C ILE A 52 6.06 14.58 6.99
N VAL A 53 6.65 13.49 7.47
CA VAL A 53 6.64 13.11 8.89
C VAL A 53 7.70 13.94 9.59
N ARG A 54 7.29 14.80 10.51
CA ARG A 54 8.18 15.72 11.24
C ARG A 54 8.58 15.17 12.60
N ASP A 55 9.78 15.55 13.05
CA ASP A 55 10.23 15.36 14.43
C ASP A 55 10.23 13.90 14.93
N ILE A 56 10.59 12.94 14.07
CA ILE A 56 10.75 11.53 14.44
C ILE A 56 11.83 11.45 15.54
N ALA A 57 11.44 11.07 16.75
CA ALA A 57 12.30 11.19 17.93
C ALA A 57 13.56 10.30 17.85
N PRO A 58 14.67 10.69 18.51
CA PRO A 58 15.85 9.83 18.62
C PRO A 58 15.51 8.46 19.24
N GLY A 59 15.97 7.38 18.61
CA GLY A 59 15.71 6.01 19.04
C GLY A 59 14.29 5.51 18.74
N ALA A 60 13.47 6.30 18.04
CA ALA A 60 12.12 5.88 17.69
C ALA A 60 12.12 4.82 16.59
N ASP A 61 11.17 3.90 16.71
CA ASP A 61 10.77 2.91 15.73
C ASP A 61 9.25 3.07 15.57
N VAL A 62 8.80 3.66 14.46
CA VAL A 62 7.41 4.08 14.27
C VAL A 62 6.88 3.73 12.88
N THR A 63 5.69 3.14 12.85
CA THR A 63 4.95 2.83 11.63
C THR A 63 3.69 3.69 11.57
N LEU A 64 3.62 4.57 10.57
CA LEU A 64 2.56 5.58 10.44
C LEU A 64 1.74 5.37 9.17
N CYS A 65 0.42 5.45 9.31
CA CYS A 65 -0.54 5.39 8.22
C CYS A 65 -1.02 6.81 7.92
N SER A 66 -0.92 7.22 6.65
CA SER A 66 -1.29 8.55 6.17
C SER A 66 -2.31 8.45 5.05
N TYR A 67 -3.56 8.79 5.35
CA TYR A 67 -4.62 8.85 4.35
C TYR A 67 -4.50 10.12 3.54
N LEU A 68 -4.34 9.97 2.22
CA LEU A 68 -4.14 11.11 1.33
C LEU A 68 -5.47 11.75 0.93
N PRO A 69 -5.49 13.06 0.65
CA PRO A 69 -6.66 13.70 0.04
C PRO A 69 -7.02 13.07 -1.31
N LEU A 70 -8.30 13.08 -1.67
CA LEU A 70 -8.78 12.51 -2.95
C LEU A 70 -8.24 13.23 -4.19
N ASP A 71 -7.80 14.48 -4.08
CA ASP A 71 -7.14 15.18 -5.19
C ASP A 71 -5.69 14.69 -5.45
N ARG A 72 -5.15 13.87 -4.54
CA ARG A 72 -3.90 13.11 -4.71
C ARG A 72 -4.13 11.72 -5.30
N ALA A 73 -5.39 11.33 -5.51
CA ALA A 73 -5.75 10.06 -6.11
C ALA A 73 -5.70 10.10 -7.64
N PHE A 74 -6.01 8.94 -8.25
CA PHE A 74 -6.13 8.81 -9.69
C PHE A 74 -7.34 9.61 -10.20
N PRO A 75 -7.13 10.61 -11.09
CA PRO A 75 -8.22 11.44 -11.62
C PRO A 75 -9.10 10.66 -12.61
N ASP A 76 -8.53 9.66 -13.26
CA ASP A 76 -9.17 8.76 -14.22
C ASP A 76 -8.93 7.31 -13.81
N THR A 77 -9.75 6.39 -14.31
CA THR A 77 -9.45 4.96 -14.18
C THR A 77 -8.20 4.66 -15.00
N LEU A 78 -7.18 4.05 -14.37
CA LEU A 78 -5.86 3.82 -14.96
C LEU A 78 -5.39 2.39 -14.69
N ASP A 79 -4.61 1.85 -15.63
CA ASP A 79 -3.86 0.61 -15.43
C ASP A 79 -2.45 0.98 -14.94
N VAL A 80 -2.10 0.53 -13.74
CA VAL A 80 -0.75 0.60 -13.18
C VAL A 80 0.03 -0.62 -13.66
N VAL A 81 1.12 -0.38 -14.40
CA VAL A 81 1.95 -1.42 -15.04
C VAL A 81 3.38 -1.45 -14.51
N GLY A 82 3.71 -0.55 -13.59
CA GLY A 82 4.98 -0.52 -12.87
C GLY A 82 4.87 0.45 -11.71
N ALA A 83 5.71 0.27 -10.70
CA ALA A 83 5.83 1.22 -9.61
C ALA A 83 7.26 1.27 -9.08
N GLU A 84 7.67 2.44 -8.63
CA GLU A 84 8.95 2.66 -7.96
C GLU A 84 8.75 3.55 -6.74
N GLY A 85 9.13 3.06 -5.57
CA GLY A 85 9.02 3.80 -4.32
C GLY A 85 10.35 4.38 -3.84
N PHE A 86 10.30 5.55 -3.23
CA PHE A 86 11.44 6.29 -2.66
C PHE A 86 11.14 6.69 -1.22
N GLN A 87 12.15 6.65 -0.36
CA GLN A 87 12.06 7.13 1.01
C GLN A 87 13.31 7.95 1.35
N SER A 88 13.11 9.11 1.99
CA SER A 88 14.22 9.98 2.40
C SER A 88 15.17 9.26 3.36
N HIS A 89 16.48 9.35 3.13
CA HIS A 89 17.50 8.49 3.76
C HIS A 89 17.55 8.50 5.28
N LEU A 90 17.29 9.63 5.94
CA LEU A 90 17.32 9.67 7.40
C LEU A 90 16.16 8.86 7.97
N ALA A 91 16.50 7.91 8.85
CA ALA A 91 15.58 6.98 9.48
C ALA A 91 14.77 6.08 8.50
N ALA A 92 15.10 6.04 7.21
CA ALA A 92 14.38 5.21 6.25
C ALA A 92 14.45 3.72 6.64
N HIS A 93 13.31 3.04 6.62
CA HIS A 93 13.26 1.59 6.72
C HIS A 93 12.45 0.98 5.58
N HIS A 94 11.18 1.35 5.43
CA HIS A 94 10.40 1.16 4.21
C HIS A 94 9.17 2.08 4.19
N ALA A 95 8.50 2.17 3.05
CA ALA A 95 7.16 2.72 2.92
C ALA A 95 6.34 1.91 1.91
N VAL A 96 5.02 1.93 2.06
CA VAL A 96 4.10 1.16 1.21
C VAL A 96 2.91 2.05 0.83
N LEU A 97 2.56 2.04 -0.44
CA LEU A 97 1.38 2.69 -1.00
C LEU A 97 0.25 1.67 -1.13
N TYR A 98 -0.90 2.03 -0.58
CA TYR A 98 -2.11 1.25 -0.62
C TYR A 98 -3.25 2.00 -1.32
N LEU A 99 -4.09 1.25 -2.00
CA LEU A 99 -5.43 1.65 -2.40
C LEU A 99 -6.39 1.43 -1.23
N VAL A 100 -7.16 2.45 -0.87
CA VAL A 100 -8.10 2.39 0.25
C VAL A 100 -9.46 1.86 -0.22
N GLU A 101 -10.02 0.90 0.52
CA GLU A 101 -11.35 0.34 0.24
C GLU A 101 -12.49 1.25 0.73
N ARG A 102 -12.43 1.67 1.99
CA ARG A 102 -13.39 2.57 2.64
C ARG A 102 -12.69 3.88 2.95
N GLU A 103 -13.16 4.97 2.37
CA GLU A 103 -12.59 6.31 2.60
C GLU A 103 -12.51 6.64 4.11
N ARG A 104 -11.40 7.25 4.49
CA ARG A 104 -11.12 7.72 5.85
C ARG A 104 -10.79 9.22 5.85
N PRO A 105 -10.93 9.89 7.00
CA PRO A 105 -10.43 11.25 7.16
C PRO A 105 -8.96 11.36 6.76
N VAL A 106 -8.59 12.47 6.12
CA VAL A 106 -7.19 12.77 5.81
C VAL A 106 -6.46 13.08 7.13
N ASP A 107 -5.56 12.19 7.53
CA ASP A 107 -4.71 12.34 8.70
C ASP A 107 -3.44 11.50 8.58
N THR A 108 -2.58 11.60 9.60
CA THR A 108 -1.44 10.71 9.83
C THR A 108 -1.51 10.25 11.28
N HIS A 109 -1.43 8.94 11.50
CA HIS A 109 -1.46 8.31 12.82
C HIS A 109 -0.64 7.02 12.85
N GLU A 110 -0.39 6.46 14.04
CA GLU A 110 0.20 5.11 14.14
C GLU A 110 -0.74 4.10 13.50
N CYS A 111 -0.23 3.29 12.58
CA CYS A 111 -1.03 2.27 11.91
C CYS A 111 -1.64 1.30 12.91
N ASN A 112 -2.87 0.88 12.65
CA ASN A 112 -3.55 -0.16 13.40
C ASN A 112 -4.22 -1.18 12.46
N ASP A 113 -4.77 -2.25 13.04
CA ASP A 113 -5.41 -3.33 12.28
C ASP A 113 -6.55 -2.83 11.36
N ASP A 114 -7.33 -1.82 11.77
CA ASP A 114 -8.44 -1.28 10.96
C ASP A 114 -7.95 -0.56 9.70
N ASP A 115 -6.73 -0.02 9.71
CA ASP A 115 -6.08 0.52 8.51
C ASP A 115 -5.67 -0.60 7.56
N MET A 116 -5.04 -1.63 8.12
CA MET A 116 -4.46 -2.71 7.32
C MET A 116 -5.52 -3.58 6.65
N ILE A 117 -6.65 -3.82 7.30
CA ILE A 117 -7.80 -4.53 6.69
C ILE A 117 -8.59 -3.65 5.70
N ASN A 118 -8.27 -2.37 5.59
CA ASN A 118 -8.95 -1.41 4.71
C ASN A 118 -8.10 -1.04 3.47
N ALA A 119 -6.98 -1.74 3.28
CA ALA A 119 -5.91 -1.34 2.38
C ALA A 119 -5.51 -2.48 1.44
N ARG A 120 -5.43 -2.18 0.15
CA ARG A 120 -4.91 -3.08 -0.88
C ARG A 120 -3.57 -2.58 -1.39
N TYR A 121 -2.53 -3.40 -1.28
CA TYR A 121 -1.18 -3.03 -1.71
C TYR A 121 -1.12 -2.62 -3.19
N LEU A 122 -0.38 -1.55 -3.48
CA LEU A 122 -0.07 -1.10 -4.84
C LEU A 122 1.42 -1.06 -5.11
N ALA A 123 2.19 -0.44 -4.20
CA ALA A 123 3.61 -0.23 -4.38
C ALA A 123 4.37 -0.15 -3.04
N GLY A 124 5.68 -0.33 -3.06
CA GLY A 124 6.58 -0.32 -1.93
C GLY A 124 7.86 0.46 -2.24
N ALA A 125 8.47 0.97 -1.18
CA ALA A 125 9.73 1.69 -1.15
C ALA A 125 10.61 1.07 -0.06
N GLY A 126 11.79 0.57 -0.40
CA GLY A 126 12.80 0.14 0.55
C GLY A 126 13.56 1.33 1.13
N GLY A 127 14.17 1.16 2.30
CA GLY A 127 14.87 2.23 3.00
C GLY A 127 16.10 2.75 2.25
N GLY A 128 16.15 4.07 2.02
CA GLY A 128 17.33 4.81 1.57
C GLY A 128 17.19 5.52 0.21
N ASP A 129 17.97 6.60 0.02
CA ASP A 129 17.90 7.50 -1.14
C ASP A 129 18.33 6.87 -2.50
N VAL A 130 18.78 5.61 -2.53
CA VAL A 130 19.53 5.08 -3.67
C VAL A 130 18.77 3.98 -4.40
N GLY A 131 18.14 4.36 -5.51
CA GLY A 131 17.71 3.44 -6.57
C GLY A 131 16.25 2.99 -6.57
N GLY A 132 15.44 3.50 -5.63
CA GLY A 132 14.03 3.14 -5.49
C GLY A 132 13.82 1.64 -5.19
N SER A 133 12.65 1.27 -4.71
CA SER A 133 12.22 -0.14 -4.81
C SER A 133 11.27 -0.27 -5.97
N VAL A 134 11.70 -1.03 -6.98
CA VAL A 134 10.88 -1.34 -8.14
C VAL A 134 9.96 -2.48 -7.76
N ASP A 135 8.65 -2.22 -7.81
CA ASP A 135 7.69 -3.30 -7.74
C ASP A 135 7.57 -4.02 -9.05
N TYR A 136 7.77 -5.33 -8.97
CA TYR A 136 7.63 -6.21 -10.10
C TYR A 136 6.15 -6.42 -10.44
N ILE A 137 5.73 -5.83 -11.56
CA ILE A 137 4.49 -6.19 -12.26
C ILE A 137 4.92 -6.83 -13.59
N PRO A 138 4.54 -8.09 -13.87
CA PRO A 138 4.97 -8.74 -15.10
C PRO A 138 4.45 -8.05 -16.36
N GLU A 139 5.20 -8.17 -17.46
CA GLU A 139 4.78 -7.61 -18.75
C GLU A 139 3.40 -8.13 -19.16
N GLY A 140 2.51 -7.19 -19.50
CA GLY A 140 1.13 -7.48 -19.92
C GLY A 140 0.20 -7.84 -18.75
N VAL A 141 0.61 -7.59 -17.51
CA VAL A 141 -0.23 -7.60 -16.31
C VAL A 141 -0.38 -6.17 -15.79
N ALA A 142 -1.51 -5.83 -15.18
CA ALA A 142 -1.74 -4.51 -14.61
C ALA A 142 -2.63 -4.53 -13.37
N TYR A 143 -2.44 -3.59 -12.45
CA TYR A 143 -3.46 -3.25 -11.45
C TYR A 143 -4.38 -2.18 -12.03
N ARG A 144 -5.67 -2.48 -12.21
CA ARG A 144 -6.65 -1.45 -12.58
C ARG A 144 -7.14 -0.71 -11.34
N ILE A 145 -6.98 0.61 -11.37
CA ILE A 145 -7.42 1.51 -10.31
C ILE A 145 -8.51 2.40 -10.85
N ASP A 146 -9.68 2.36 -10.22
CA ASP A 146 -10.79 3.24 -10.59
C ASP A 146 -10.52 4.69 -10.19
N ALA A 147 -11.09 5.63 -10.95
CA ALA A 147 -11.04 7.05 -10.61
C ALA A 147 -11.62 7.32 -9.21
N GLY A 148 -11.04 8.29 -8.50
CA GLY A 148 -11.59 8.77 -7.23
C GLY A 148 -11.40 7.82 -6.04
N ARG A 149 -10.47 6.87 -6.13
CA ARG A 149 -10.13 5.97 -5.02
C ARG A 149 -9.07 6.60 -4.12
N GLN A 150 -9.35 6.69 -2.81
CA GLN A 150 -8.38 7.21 -1.85
C GLN A 150 -7.12 6.33 -1.77
N LEU A 151 -5.99 6.96 -1.48
CA LEU A 151 -4.70 6.32 -1.25
C LEU A 151 -4.28 6.46 0.21
N MET A 152 -3.52 5.49 0.70
CA MET A 152 -2.88 5.52 2.00
C MET A 152 -1.40 5.20 1.86
N VAL A 153 -0.54 5.99 2.50
CA VAL A 153 0.88 5.67 2.65
C VAL A 153 1.12 5.14 4.05
N GLN A 154 1.57 3.89 4.15
CA GLN A 154 2.23 3.39 5.35
C GLN A 154 3.72 3.76 5.26
N SER A 155 4.28 4.36 6.29
CA SER A 155 5.71 4.67 6.35
C SER A 155 6.30 4.17 7.65
N HIS A 156 7.37 3.41 7.57
CA HIS A 156 8.10 2.87 8.71
C HIS A 156 9.46 3.57 8.81
N TRP A 157 9.74 4.09 10.01
CA TRP A 157 10.92 4.88 10.30
C TRP A 157 11.64 4.34 11.52
N ILE A 158 12.97 4.15 11.39
CA ILE A 158 13.86 3.77 12.49
C ILE A 158 14.91 4.86 12.66
N ASN A 159 14.69 5.77 13.61
CA ASN A 159 15.64 6.84 13.89
C ASN A 159 16.73 6.36 14.87
N ALA A 160 17.77 5.72 14.33
CA ALA A 160 18.94 5.30 15.11
C ALA A 160 19.88 6.46 15.51
N THR A 161 19.53 7.72 15.22
CA THR A 161 20.36 8.88 15.53
C THR A 161 20.11 9.42 16.95
N THR A 162 20.80 10.51 17.31
CA THR A 162 20.64 11.20 18.61
C THR A 162 19.84 12.50 18.52
N ALA A 163 19.32 12.81 17.34
CA ALA A 163 18.54 14.03 17.08
C ALA A 163 17.21 13.67 16.39
N PRO A 164 16.16 14.50 16.55
CA PRO A 164 14.97 14.32 15.75
C PRO A 164 15.30 14.46 14.26
N VAL A 165 14.61 13.68 13.43
CA VAL A 165 14.75 13.74 11.96
C VAL A 165 13.36 13.83 11.33
N ASP A 166 13.31 14.36 10.12
CA ASP A 166 12.12 14.37 9.29
C ASP A 166 12.24 13.27 8.22
N GLY A 167 11.09 12.72 7.81
CA GLY A 167 11.01 11.67 6.80
C GLY A 167 9.90 11.93 5.78
N GLN A 168 10.09 11.48 4.54
CA GLN A 168 9.05 11.48 3.50
C GLN A 168 9.19 10.28 2.56
N ALA A 169 8.06 9.79 2.06
CA ALA A 169 7.99 8.76 1.02
C ALA A 169 7.31 9.31 -0.25
N VAL A 170 7.79 8.86 -1.42
CA VAL A 170 7.26 9.21 -2.75
C VAL A 170 7.18 7.94 -3.59
N PHE A 171 6.14 7.81 -4.41
CA PHE A 171 5.95 6.66 -5.30
C PHE A 171 5.69 7.15 -6.72
N ASP A 172 6.44 6.65 -7.69
CA ASP A 172 6.20 6.86 -9.11
C ASP A 172 5.48 5.63 -9.67
N LEU A 173 4.23 5.80 -10.11
CA LEU A 173 3.44 4.73 -10.70
C LEU A 173 3.45 4.88 -12.22
N THR A 174 3.97 3.90 -12.94
CA THR A 174 3.85 3.83 -14.40
C THR A 174 2.41 3.48 -14.75
N VAL A 175 1.71 4.40 -15.41
CA VAL A 175 0.28 4.31 -15.68
C VAL A 175 -0.03 4.40 -17.16
N ARG A 176 -1.17 3.83 -17.57
CA ARG A 176 -1.72 3.97 -18.92
C ARG A 176 -3.24 3.96 -18.90
N THR A 177 -3.85 4.42 -19.99
CA THR A 177 -5.30 4.26 -20.20
C THR A 177 -5.66 2.77 -20.17
N PRO A 178 -6.78 2.39 -19.52
CA PRO A 178 -7.27 1.03 -19.47
C PRO A 178 -7.27 0.34 -20.82
N SER A 179 -6.63 -0.83 -20.92
CA SER A 179 -6.61 -1.64 -22.13
C SER A 179 -7.17 -3.04 -21.88
N THR A 180 -7.63 -3.68 -22.96
CA THR A 180 -7.93 -5.12 -23.01
C THR A 180 -6.71 -5.96 -23.35
N ASP A 181 -5.57 -5.33 -23.66
CA ASP A 181 -4.31 -6.01 -24.03
C ASP A 181 -3.49 -6.44 -22.79
N VAL A 182 -3.98 -6.13 -21.59
CA VAL A 182 -3.37 -6.52 -20.31
C VAL A 182 -4.31 -7.44 -19.54
N GLU A 183 -3.74 -8.37 -18.79
CA GLU A 183 -4.47 -9.16 -17.79
C GLU A 183 -4.48 -8.41 -16.47
N LEU A 184 -5.65 -8.30 -15.85
CA LEU A 184 -5.77 -7.59 -14.59
C LEU A 184 -5.27 -8.47 -13.44
N ALA A 185 -4.45 -7.89 -12.57
CA ALA A 185 -4.02 -8.53 -11.35
C ALA A 185 -4.96 -8.18 -10.19
N GLN A 186 -5.23 -9.18 -9.36
CA GLN A 186 -6.00 -9.06 -8.12
C GLN A 186 -5.29 -9.79 -6.98
N LEU A 187 -5.67 -9.47 -5.74
CA LEU A 187 -5.16 -10.15 -4.55
C LEU A 187 -6.02 -11.39 -4.28
N PHE A 188 -5.37 -12.49 -3.93
CA PHE A 188 -6.01 -13.62 -3.28
C PHE A 188 -5.40 -13.81 -1.89
N THR A 189 -6.24 -13.92 -0.86
CA THR A 189 -5.81 -14.28 0.49
C THR A 189 -6.40 -15.63 0.90
N TRP A 190 -5.63 -16.42 1.64
CA TRP A 190 -6.13 -17.60 2.34
C TRP A 190 -5.71 -17.53 3.80
N THR A 191 -6.70 -17.44 4.68
CA THR A 191 -6.51 -16.97 6.05
C THR A 191 -7.15 -17.92 7.05
N SER A 192 -6.40 -18.26 8.10
CA SER A 192 -6.96 -18.90 9.29
C SER A 192 -7.30 -17.82 10.32
N THR A 193 -8.57 -17.73 10.71
CA THR A 193 -8.98 -16.88 11.85
C THR A 193 -9.04 -17.67 13.16
N GLN A 194 -8.91 -19.00 13.06
CA GLN A 194 -8.89 -19.94 14.19
C GLN A 194 -7.54 -19.93 14.91
N ILE A 195 -7.22 -18.79 15.53
CA ILE A 195 -6.03 -18.59 16.36
C ILE A 195 -6.48 -18.56 17.83
N ASP A 196 -5.98 -19.51 18.62
CA ASP A 196 -6.16 -19.56 20.07
C ASP A 196 -4.85 -19.99 20.72
N VAL A 197 -4.03 -19.01 21.10
CA VAL A 197 -2.74 -19.24 21.77
C VAL A 197 -2.82 -18.68 23.19
N PRO A 198 -2.95 -19.53 24.22
CA PRO A 198 -3.02 -19.07 25.61
C PRO A 198 -1.83 -18.22 26.02
N ALA A 199 -2.01 -17.37 27.04
CA ALA A 199 -0.95 -16.59 27.65
C ALA A 199 0.24 -17.49 28.05
N ASN A 200 1.47 -17.05 27.78
CA ASN A 200 2.72 -17.76 28.12
C ASN A 200 2.80 -19.17 27.52
N ALA A 201 2.31 -19.38 26.30
CA ALA A 201 2.28 -20.67 25.62
C ALA A 201 2.73 -20.56 24.14
N THR A 202 3.04 -21.70 23.54
CA THR A 202 3.22 -21.83 22.09
C THR A 202 1.93 -22.36 21.46
N GLY A 203 1.67 -21.98 20.22
CA GLY A 203 0.52 -22.47 19.47
C GLY A 203 0.76 -22.43 17.97
N SER A 204 -0.26 -22.80 17.20
CA SER A 204 -0.23 -22.76 15.75
C SER A 204 -1.63 -22.51 15.19
N ALA A 205 -1.69 -22.03 13.96
CA ALA A 205 -2.91 -21.91 13.19
C ALA A 205 -2.69 -22.45 11.78
N HIS A 206 -3.75 -22.94 11.16
CA HIS A 206 -3.70 -23.57 9.85
C HIS A 206 -5.02 -23.36 9.12
N THR A 207 -4.96 -23.27 7.80
CA THR A 207 -6.14 -23.44 6.94
C THR A 207 -5.75 -24.07 5.60
N ASP A 208 -6.68 -24.85 5.06
CA ASP A 208 -6.66 -25.36 3.70
C ASP A 208 -7.71 -24.64 2.87
N CYS A 209 -7.34 -24.15 1.70
CA CYS A 209 -8.23 -23.46 0.77
C CYS A 209 -8.24 -24.17 -0.58
N VAL A 210 -9.33 -24.88 -0.85
CA VAL A 210 -9.57 -25.51 -2.15
C VAL A 210 -9.87 -24.42 -3.17
N VAL A 211 -9.03 -24.33 -4.19
CA VAL A 211 -9.10 -23.35 -5.27
C VAL A 211 -10.38 -23.55 -6.08
N GLN A 212 -11.13 -22.47 -6.35
CA GLN A 212 -12.38 -22.52 -7.11
C GLN A 212 -12.25 -22.09 -8.57
N GLN A 213 -11.19 -21.36 -8.91
CA GLN A 213 -10.94 -20.86 -10.26
C GLN A 213 -9.45 -20.92 -10.59
N GLU A 214 -9.14 -20.98 -11.89
CA GLU A 214 -7.75 -20.90 -12.32
C GLU A 214 -7.14 -19.54 -11.94
N MET A 215 -5.94 -19.57 -11.37
CA MET A 215 -5.19 -18.37 -10.99
C MET A 215 -3.72 -18.58 -11.33
N GLN A 216 -3.08 -17.53 -11.86
CA GLN A 216 -1.63 -17.51 -12.10
C GLN A 216 -1.00 -16.47 -11.19
N PHE A 217 -0.20 -16.91 -10.23
CA PHE A 217 0.46 -16.03 -9.29
C PHE A 217 1.83 -15.57 -9.78
N PHE A 218 2.08 -14.27 -9.75
CA PHE A 218 3.41 -13.70 -9.98
C PHE A 218 4.11 -13.23 -8.71
N ARG A 219 3.38 -13.20 -7.59
CA ARG A 219 3.91 -12.86 -6.28
C ARG A 219 3.13 -13.60 -5.21
N ILE A 220 3.80 -14.29 -4.29
CA ILE A 220 3.19 -15.01 -3.16
C ILE A 220 4.03 -14.79 -1.90
N GLY A 221 3.39 -14.66 -0.74
CA GLY A 221 4.06 -14.63 0.56
C GLY A 221 3.13 -15.05 1.69
N GLY A 222 3.70 -15.19 2.89
CA GLY A 222 2.99 -15.44 4.12
C GLY A 222 3.00 -14.22 5.04
N HIS A 223 2.08 -14.19 6.01
CA HIS A 223 1.96 -13.09 6.95
C HIS A 223 1.45 -13.58 8.32
N ALA A 224 2.17 -13.15 9.36
CA ALA A 224 1.80 -13.25 10.79
C ALA A 224 2.20 -11.95 11.51
N HIS A 225 1.67 -11.70 12.70
CA HIS A 225 2.03 -10.51 13.48
C HIS A 225 3.25 -10.80 14.40
N GLU A 226 3.38 -10.02 15.49
CA GLU A 226 4.57 -9.91 16.35
C GLU A 226 5.01 -11.22 16.99
N TRP A 227 4.08 -12.13 17.30
CA TRP A 227 4.36 -13.39 18.00
C TRP A 227 4.49 -14.59 17.07
N GLY A 228 4.42 -14.38 15.75
CA GLY A 228 4.76 -15.41 14.76
C GLY A 228 6.22 -15.86 14.90
N THR A 229 6.46 -17.16 14.75
CA THR A 229 7.81 -17.76 14.78
C THR A 229 8.16 -18.55 13.53
N GLN A 230 7.15 -18.96 12.76
CA GLN A 230 7.31 -19.65 11.48
C GLN A 230 6.05 -19.41 10.64
N VAL A 231 6.23 -19.17 9.34
CA VAL A 231 5.14 -19.14 8.37
C VAL A 231 5.50 -20.02 7.17
N SER A 232 4.63 -20.97 6.83
CA SER A 232 4.83 -21.88 5.70
C SER A 232 3.60 -21.92 4.80
N LEU A 233 3.84 -22.00 3.48
CA LEU A 233 2.80 -22.19 2.48
C LEU A 233 3.05 -23.48 1.73
N SER A 234 1.96 -24.23 1.50
CA SER A 234 2.01 -25.45 0.70
C SER A 234 0.94 -25.46 -0.37
N TYR A 235 1.22 -26.22 -1.42
CA TYR A 235 0.34 -26.43 -2.55
C TYR A 235 0.13 -27.93 -2.75
N THR A 236 -1.13 -28.33 -2.89
CA THR A 236 -1.51 -29.72 -3.14
C THR A 236 -2.33 -29.80 -4.43
N PRO A 237 -1.79 -30.39 -5.52
CA PRO A 237 -2.57 -30.67 -6.71
C PRO A 237 -3.78 -31.56 -6.38
N ALA A 238 -4.89 -31.42 -7.11
CA ALA A 238 -6.06 -32.27 -6.94
C ALA A 238 -5.72 -33.76 -7.06
N GLY A 239 -5.85 -34.51 -5.96
CA GLY A 239 -5.48 -35.94 -5.89
C GLY A 239 -3.97 -36.23 -5.85
N GLY A 240 -3.14 -35.19 -5.72
CA GLY A 240 -1.69 -35.24 -5.56
C GLY A 240 -1.24 -35.31 -4.10
N SER A 241 0.02 -34.96 -3.87
CA SER A 241 0.61 -34.83 -2.53
C SER A 241 1.03 -33.38 -2.29
N PRO A 242 1.00 -32.90 -1.04
CA PRO A 242 1.40 -31.53 -0.71
C PRO A 242 2.89 -31.29 -1.00
N GLU A 243 3.20 -30.10 -1.49
CA GLU A 243 4.54 -29.56 -1.66
C GLU A 243 4.63 -28.22 -0.92
N VAL A 244 5.59 -28.11 0.00
CA VAL A 244 5.93 -26.84 0.64
C VAL A 244 6.80 -26.03 -0.32
N PHE A 245 6.35 -24.83 -0.68
CA PHE A 245 7.07 -23.96 -1.60
C PHE A 245 7.55 -22.65 -0.94
N TYR A 246 7.08 -22.36 0.27
CA TYR A 246 7.48 -21.23 1.11
C TYR A 246 7.59 -21.70 2.56
N ASP A 247 8.70 -21.39 3.23
CA ASP A 247 8.95 -21.78 4.62
C ASP A 247 9.93 -20.79 5.26
N GLU A 248 9.40 -19.80 5.97
CA GLU A 248 10.18 -18.71 6.52
C GLU A 248 10.15 -18.74 8.06
N PRO A 249 11.32 -18.76 8.73
CA PRO A 249 11.37 -18.41 10.14
C PRO A 249 10.94 -16.96 10.30
N TRP A 250 10.02 -16.72 11.23
CA TRP A 250 9.36 -15.43 11.35
C TRP A 250 9.98 -14.56 12.43
N GLU A 251 10.15 -13.28 12.12
CA GLU A 251 10.57 -12.24 13.06
C GLU A 251 9.52 -11.12 13.06
N SER A 252 9.32 -10.44 14.20
CA SER A 252 8.22 -9.48 14.36
C SER A 252 8.19 -8.35 13.33
N TYR A 253 9.35 -7.90 12.85
CA TYR A 253 9.43 -6.86 11.81
C TYR A 253 8.85 -7.31 10.46
N MET A 254 8.80 -8.63 10.19
CA MET A 254 8.25 -9.19 8.95
C MET A 254 6.73 -9.04 8.86
N ALA A 255 6.05 -8.69 9.96
CA ALA A 255 4.65 -8.27 9.91
C ALA A 255 4.43 -7.08 8.96
N PHE A 256 5.43 -6.20 8.81
CA PHE A 256 5.32 -5.01 7.96
C PHE A 256 6.10 -5.15 6.64
N ASP A 257 7.11 -6.02 6.57
CA ASP A 257 7.85 -6.35 5.34
C ASP A 257 8.06 -7.87 5.22
N PRO A 258 7.02 -8.61 4.81
CA PRO A 258 7.08 -10.07 4.73
C PRO A 258 7.97 -10.52 3.56
N PRO A 259 8.80 -11.56 3.74
CA PRO A 259 9.46 -12.23 2.62
C PRO A 259 8.44 -12.74 1.60
N ARG A 260 8.79 -12.67 0.31
CA ARG A 260 7.90 -13.02 -0.80
C ARG A 260 8.66 -13.69 -1.94
N LEU A 261 7.95 -14.55 -2.66
CA LEU A 261 8.39 -15.16 -3.91
C LEU A 261 7.82 -14.39 -5.08
N ASP A 262 8.68 -13.93 -5.98
CA ASP A 262 8.30 -13.28 -7.22
C ASP A 262 8.57 -14.23 -8.41
N PHE A 263 7.61 -14.36 -9.31
CA PHE A 263 7.68 -15.22 -10.49
C PHE A 263 7.57 -14.38 -11.75
N ALA A 264 8.46 -14.61 -12.72
CA ALA A 264 8.26 -14.06 -14.05
C ALA A 264 6.94 -14.58 -14.65
N ARG A 265 6.27 -13.80 -15.51
CA ARG A 265 4.97 -14.21 -16.10
C ARG A 265 4.98 -15.62 -16.69
N ALA A 266 6.04 -15.99 -17.41
CA ALA A 266 6.17 -17.29 -18.05
C ALA A 266 6.40 -18.45 -17.05
N GLU A 267 6.73 -18.13 -15.80
CA GLU A 267 7.02 -19.04 -14.70
C GLU A 267 6.01 -18.86 -13.55
N ALA A 268 4.92 -18.14 -13.80
CA ALA A 268 3.89 -17.88 -12.81
C ALA A 268 3.38 -19.20 -12.22
N MET A 269 3.17 -19.21 -10.91
CA MET A 269 2.63 -20.38 -10.23
C MET A 269 1.15 -20.52 -10.61
N VAL A 270 0.84 -21.53 -11.42
CA VAL A 270 -0.51 -21.83 -11.87
C VAL A 270 -1.17 -22.76 -10.88
N VAL A 271 -2.36 -22.38 -10.41
CA VAL A 271 -3.25 -23.25 -9.63
C VAL A 271 -4.56 -23.44 -10.37
N HIS A 272 -5.14 -24.62 -10.26
CA HIS A 272 -6.38 -25.01 -10.93
C HIS A 272 -7.50 -25.28 -9.92
N PRO A 273 -8.78 -25.20 -10.37
CA PRO A 273 -9.90 -25.61 -9.55
C PRO A 273 -9.72 -27.03 -8.98
N GLY A 274 -9.88 -27.18 -7.67
CA GLY A 274 -9.72 -28.43 -6.94
C GLY A 274 -8.33 -28.65 -6.35
N ASP A 275 -7.32 -27.85 -6.72
CA ASP A 275 -6.05 -27.81 -5.99
C ASP A 275 -6.27 -27.15 -4.62
N THR A 276 -5.34 -27.34 -3.68
CA THR A 276 -5.41 -26.75 -2.35
C THR A 276 -4.18 -25.88 -2.09
N LEU A 277 -4.41 -24.64 -1.67
CA LEU A 277 -3.39 -23.77 -1.07
C LEU A 277 -3.57 -23.82 0.44
N SER A 278 -2.48 -24.06 1.16
CA SER A 278 -2.51 -24.15 2.62
C SER A 278 -1.53 -23.15 3.22
N ILE A 279 -1.83 -22.70 4.43
CA ILE A 279 -0.91 -21.95 5.28
C ILE A 279 -0.84 -22.57 6.66
N ASP A 280 0.38 -22.63 7.21
CA ASP A 280 0.68 -23.00 8.58
C ASP A 280 1.49 -21.89 9.25
N CYS A 281 1.03 -21.44 10.42
CA CYS A 281 1.74 -20.46 11.24
C CYS A 281 1.99 -21.02 12.63
N ALA A 282 3.19 -20.79 13.16
CA ALA A 282 3.55 -21.11 14.55
C ALA A 282 3.76 -19.83 15.35
N TYR A 283 3.45 -19.87 16.64
CA TYR A 283 3.52 -18.71 17.53
C TYR A 283 4.20 -19.04 18.86
N ALA A 284 4.80 -18.01 19.46
CA ALA A 284 5.25 -17.99 20.85
C ALA A 284 4.65 -16.79 21.58
N ASN A 285 3.59 -17.03 22.36
CA ASN A 285 2.94 -15.99 23.14
C ASN A 285 3.65 -15.83 24.49
N ASP A 286 4.42 -14.76 24.64
CA ASP A 286 5.09 -14.37 25.89
C ASP A 286 4.28 -13.34 26.71
N THR A 287 3.05 -13.04 26.29
CA THR A 287 2.20 -12.04 26.93
C THR A 287 1.35 -12.63 28.07
N GLY A 288 0.72 -11.74 28.83
CA GLY A 288 -0.24 -12.09 29.88
C GLY A 288 -1.65 -12.45 29.39
N ASP A 289 -1.94 -12.25 28.10
CA ASP A 289 -3.26 -12.44 27.49
C ASP A 289 -3.20 -13.53 26.40
N ALA A 290 -4.34 -14.10 26.01
CA ALA A 290 -4.38 -15.00 24.86
C ALA A 290 -4.19 -14.23 23.55
N LEU A 291 -3.57 -14.86 22.55
CA LEU A 291 -3.54 -14.37 21.16
C LEU A 291 -4.68 -15.01 20.37
N GLY A 292 -5.27 -14.20 19.50
CA GLY A 292 -6.30 -14.60 18.57
C GLY A 292 -6.46 -13.57 17.45
N PHE A 293 -7.25 -13.90 16.43
CA PHE A 293 -7.54 -12.96 15.35
C PHE A 293 -8.41 -11.78 15.85
N PRO A 294 -8.16 -10.52 15.41
CA PRO A 294 -7.15 -10.07 14.45
C PRO A 294 -5.81 -9.66 15.08
N LYS A 295 -5.66 -9.75 16.41
CA LYS A 295 -4.41 -9.37 17.10
C LYS A 295 -3.21 -10.18 16.58
N GLU A 296 -3.44 -11.44 16.23
CA GLU A 296 -2.54 -12.25 15.42
C GLU A 296 -3.18 -12.63 14.10
N MET A 297 -2.36 -12.96 13.11
CA MET A 297 -2.80 -13.37 11.78
C MET A 297 -2.07 -14.63 11.30
N CYS A 298 -2.77 -15.42 10.50
CA CYS A 298 -2.17 -16.48 9.71
C CYS A 298 -2.73 -16.41 8.29
N THR A 299 -2.06 -15.62 7.45
CA THR A 299 -2.56 -15.27 6.12
C THR A 299 -1.52 -15.58 5.05
N GLY A 300 -1.89 -16.44 4.10
CA GLY A 300 -1.18 -16.52 2.83
C GLY A 300 -1.76 -15.49 1.88
N PHE A 301 -0.91 -14.84 1.10
CA PHE A 301 -1.35 -13.86 0.12
C PHE A 301 -0.65 -14.08 -1.23
N GLY A 302 -1.34 -13.74 -2.30
CA GLY A 302 -0.71 -13.72 -3.62
C GLY A 302 -1.42 -12.82 -4.61
N PHE A 303 -0.65 -12.19 -5.49
CA PHE A 303 -1.19 -11.44 -6.62
C PHE A 303 -1.33 -12.37 -7.82
N TYR A 304 -2.56 -12.51 -8.30
CA TYR A 304 -2.90 -13.42 -9.38
C TYR A 304 -3.48 -12.70 -10.59
N PHE A 305 -3.36 -13.32 -11.76
CA PHE A 305 -4.02 -12.92 -13.00
C PHE A 305 -4.51 -14.16 -13.79
N PRO A 306 -5.48 -13.98 -14.72
CA PRO A 306 -6.37 -12.82 -14.82
C PRO A 306 -7.35 -12.78 -13.63
N GLY A 307 -7.57 -11.61 -13.06
CA GLY A 307 -8.46 -11.39 -11.92
C GLY A 307 -9.49 -10.29 -12.18
N THR A 308 -10.72 -10.51 -11.74
CA THR A 308 -11.83 -9.53 -11.86
C THR A 308 -12.19 -8.87 -10.54
N ALA A 309 -11.81 -9.48 -9.41
CA ALA A 309 -12.01 -8.96 -8.05
C ALA A 309 -10.94 -9.53 -7.12
N GLN A 310 -10.73 -8.90 -5.97
CA GLN A 310 -10.04 -9.57 -4.86
C GLN A 310 -10.84 -10.78 -4.41
N LEU A 311 -10.12 -11.83 -3.99
CA LEU A 311 -10.68 -13.07 -3.51
C LEU A 311 -10.09 -13.38 -2.15
N ASP A 312 -10.90 -13.93 -1.26
CA ASP A 312 -10.46 -14.31 0.08
C ASP A 312 -11.02 -15.70 0.39
N CYS A 313 -10.21 -16.58 0.97
CA CYS A 313 -10.66 -17.86 1.50
C CYS A 313 -10.36 -17.88 3.00
N THR A 314 -11.41 -17.84 3.82
CA THR A 314 -11.28 -17.73 5.28
C THR A 314 -11.71 -19.03 5.93
N ASP A 315 -10.81 -19.66 6.68
CA ASP A 315 -11.03 -20.94 7.36
C ASP A 315 -11.57 -22.03 6.41
N GLY A 316 -11.05 -22.04 5.17
CA GLY A 316 -11.45 -22.95 4.09
C GLY A 316 -12.75 -22.59 3.37
N ASN A 317 -13.35 -21.45 3.69
CA ASN A 317 -14.60 -20.97 3.08
C ASN A 317 -14.34 -19.82 2.13
N TRP A 318 -14.89 -19.92 0.92
CA TRP A 318 -14.95 -18.81 -0.02
C TRP A 318 -16.24 -18.01 0.23
N PRO A 319 -16.20 -16.67 0.25
CA PRO A 319 -17.41 -15.86 0.28
C PRO A 319 -18.21 -16.10 -1.01
N GLU A 320 -19.53 -16.22 -0.86
CA GLU A 320 -20.49 -16.37 -1.97
C GLU A 320 -20.57 -15.11 -2.86
#